data_AF-A0A1Q9DY30-F1
#
_entry.id   AF-A0A1Q9DY30-F1
#
_cell.length_a   1.000
_cell.length_b   1.000
_cell.length_c   1.000
_cell.angle_alpha   90.00
_cell.angle_beta   90.00
_cell.angle_gamma   90.00
#
_symmetry.space_group_name_H-M   'P 1'
#
loop_
_entity.id
_entity.type
_entity.pdbx_description
1 polymer ?
#
loop_
_entity_poly.entity_id
_entity_poly.type
_entity_poly.pdbx_seq_one_letter_code
_entity_poly.pdbx_strand_id
1 'polypeptide(L)'
;MMGARRLLGAAGAVFVMEKRRQFLCCSPNAKAPPSFSARLERDTATLQGQLPKKVLEDLELAKVFHKVQELVRLVDDLSAQDLSLEVQSAKRNSVRLAYRDFTEALDSLSISVLGPGARPLATTRSWVPLLRRWRYYVCSLFSWGLLTEQAVAEAADVLKDLDVVGIIDPLAGSGWHALLWREVGGLSVLAMDSYAVRPAWFSVAVVEDSRTAMRHLQPPEISRWALFLSWPPHSPDTVGSDLLEKFEGTYFLYLGEQADPRAVDAGLTGGHQLLSRIAEACWGGFTYDDCCGERQRVEQVRTTCQCCNLSKTRPVLGSISEVVEKHGYPVFFDALTTKAGWFRSGYRAWEPLTFRIFQRFATGQIVLDVGAWVGATVIWEANVAEHVFAIEPTPVSGCQLLANLNVNPPRVSRRVTLIRGALHNETGSVVILNRREDSNNRIYAGPARPLMTSVPSFTIEALLLKYPRLRRVSFIKIDTEGHERVLVPAMRSFLKKQKPVVLVSLHPIYIGDRLVRRVVNALNEIFPYIYDSDMKTPFNIRRFTFFGSPEDHYGTELLGTWHPL
;
A
#
# COMPACT_ATOMS: atom_id res chain seq x y z
N MET A 1 -4.04 -5.65 23.64
CA MET A 1 -5.44 -5.90 23.26
C MET A 1 -6.12 -4.56 23.04
N MET A 2 -6.33 -4.17 21.79
CA MET A 2 -7.23 -3.10 21.33
C MET A 2 -7.50 -3.47 19.88
N GLY A 3 -8.74 -3.86 19.57
CA GLY A 3 -9.09 -4.56 18.34
C GLY A 3 -9.93 -3.70 17.42
N ALA A 4 -9.60 -3.71 16.12
CA ALA A 4 -10.52 -3.29 15.08
C ALA A 4 -11.76 -4.20 15.14
N ARG A 5 -12.96 -3.64 15.31
CA ARG A 5 -14.21 -4.41 15.18
C ARG A 5 -14.75 -4.21 13.77
N ARG A 6 -14.83 -5.32 13.03
CA ARG A 6 -15.47 -5.40 11.71
C ARG A 6 -16.98 -5.55 11.87
N LEU A 7 -17.73 -4.82 11.06
CA LEU A 7 -19.17 -4.95 10.92
C LEU A 7 -19.49 -5.12 9.44
N LEU A 8 -20.33 -6.09 9.13
CA LEU A 8 -20.54 -6.59 7.78
C LEU A 8 -21.92 -6.13 7.28
N GLY A 9 -21.94 -5.15 6.38
CA GLY A 9 -23.12 -4.77 5.60
C GLY A 9 -22.94 -5.07 4.11
N ALA A 10 -24.04 -5.30 3.40
CA ALA A 10 -24.08 -5.92 2.08
C ALA A 10 -23.44 -5.13 0.90
N ALA A 11 -22.98 -3.88 1.08
CA ALA A 11 -22.40 -3.08 -0.02
C ALA A 11 -21.15 -2.25 0.35
N GLY A 12 -20.46 -2.57 1.45
CA GLY A 12 -19.23 -1.91 1.85
C GLY A 12 -18.83 -2.27 3.28
N ALA A 13 -17.54 -2.38 3.55
CA ALA A 13 -17.06 -2.66 4.90
C ALA A 13 -16.86 -1.34 5.66
N VAL A 14 -17.45 -1.24 6.86
CA VAL A 14 -17.21 -0.14 7.80
C VAL A 14 -16.22 -0.61 8.84
N PHE A 15 -15.13 0.13 9.00
CA PHE A 15 -14.08 -0.18 9.97
C PHE A 15 -14.03 0.89 11.06
N VAL A 16 -14.10 0.48 12.33
CA VAL A 16 -13.86 1.35 13.49
C VAL A 16 -12.44 1.12 14.00
N MET A 17 -11.63 2.19 14.06
CA MET A 17 -10.20 2.13 14.37
C MET A 17 -9.77 3.19 15.41
N GLU A 18 -8.78 2.85 16.23
CA GLU A 18 -8.22 3.68 17.32
C GLU A 18 -6.84 4.25 16.94
N LYS A 19 -6.64 5.57 17.10
CA LYS A 19 -5.45 6.34 16.74
C LYS A 19 -4.44 6.37 17.91
N ARG A 20 -3.19 5.93 17.68
CA ARG A 20 -2.07 6.08 18.63
C ARG A 20 -1.07 7.14 18.14
N ARG A 21 -0.58 8.00 19.06
CA ARG A 21 0.25 9.19 18.74
C ARG A 21 1.65 8.84 18.23
N GLN A 22 1.97 9.24 16.99
CA GLN A 22 3.16 10.00 16.57
C GLN A 22 3.10 10.25 15.05
N PHE A 23 3.04 11.52 14.63
CA PHE A 23 3.22 11.93 13.22
C PHE A 23 4.20 13.11 13.16
N LEU A 24 5.19 13.02 12.27
CA LEU A 24 6.12 14.10 11.94
C LEU A 24 5.81 14.60 10.52
N CYS A 25 5.61 15.92 10.44
CA CYS A 25 5.20 16.69 9.28
C CYS A 25 6.28 16.75 8.19
N CYS A 26 5.90 16.52 6.93
CA CYS A 26 6.65 16.97 5.75
C CYS A 26 5.66 17.46 4.68
N SER A 27 5.60 18.79 4.51
CA SER A 27 4.88 19.45 3.41
C SER A 27 5.70 19.39 2.12
N PRO A 28 5.04 19.31 0.94
CA PRO A 28 5.54 20.03 -0.23
C PRO A 28 4.46 20.90 -0.88
N ASN A 29 4.84 22.16 -1.10
CA ASN A 29 4.20 23.09 -2.03
C ASN A 29 4.06 22.45 -3.43
N ALA A 30 2.87 22.49 -4.01
CA ALA A 30 2.67 22.38 -5.46
C ALA A 30 1.47 23.23 -5.91
N LYS A 31 1.69 24.02 -6.97
CA LYS A 31 0.74 24.97 -7.56
C LYS A 31 -0.49 24.25 -8.14
N ALA A 32 -1.66 24.87 -7.97
CA ALA A 32 -2.94 24.39 -8.47
C ALA A 32 -2.98 24.24 -10.02
N PRO A 33 -3.52 23.14 -10.57
CA PRO A 33 -3.89 23.04 -11.98
C PRO A 33 -5.15 23.89 -12.29
N PRO A 34 -5.46 24.18 -13.57
CA PRO A 34 -6.55 25.08 -13.97
C PRO A 34 -7.93 24.60 -13.48
N SER A 35 -8.85 25.56 -13.30
CA SER A 35 -10.12 25.39 -12.58
C SER A 35 -11.01 24.28 -13.14
N PHE A 36 -11.26 23.29 -12.27
CA PHE A 36 -12.11 22.12 -12.47
C PHE A 36 -13.56 22.48 -12.86
N SER A 37 -14.02 23.71 -12.58
CA SER A 37 -15.34 24.24 -12.92
C SER A 37 -15.66 24.19 -14.43
N ALA A 38 -14.67 24.47 -15.28
CA ALA A 38 -14.86 24.45 -16.75
C ALA A 38 -14.97 23.03 -17.36
N ARG A 39 -14.62 22.01 -16.58
CA ARG A 39 -14.83 20.59 -16.93
C ARG A 39 -16.21 20.13 -16.47
N LEU A 40 -16.64 20.61 -15.29
CA LEU A 40 -17.94 20.34 -14.67
C LEU A 40 -19.11 20.77 -15.57
N GLU A 41 -19.08 22.00 -16.11
CA GLU A 41 -20.15 22.54 -16.96
C GLU A 41 -20.34 21.77 -18.28
N ARG A 42 -19.25 21.19 -18.82
CA ARG A 42 -19.28 20.37 -20.04
C ARG A 42 -19.91 19.00 -19.81
N ASP A 43 -19.68 18.40 -18.63
CA ASP A 43 -20.21 17.09 -18.27
C ASP A 43 -21.70 17.12 -17.88
N THR A 44 -22.21 18.25 -17.32
CA THR A 44 -23.64 18.41 -16.98
C THR A 44 -24.53 18.48 -18.22
N ALA A 45 -24.07 19.14 -19.29
CA ALA A 45 -24.84 19.28 -20.54
C ALA A 45 -25.10 17.93 -21.24
N THR A 46 -24.28 16.91 -21.00
CA THR A 46 -24.43 15.57 -21.60
C THR A 46 -25.37 14.66 -20.79
N LEU A 47 -25.67 14.99 -19.53
CA LEU A 47 -26.42 14.14 -18.59
C LEU A 47 -27.94 14.29 -18.65
N GLN A 48 -28.45 15.29 -19.37
CA GLN A 48 -29.89 15.48 -19.62
C GLN A 48 -30.44 14.58 -20.74
N GLY A 49 -29.57 13.85 -21.46
CA GLY A 49 -29.93 13.00 -22.59
C GLY A 49 -30.24 11.55 -22.22
N GLN A 50 -31.21 10.97 -22.93
CA GLN A 50 -31.76 9.62 -22.85
C GLN A 50 -30.77 8.49 -22.45
N LEU A 51 -31.32 7.49 -21.74
CA LEU A 51 -30.66 6.22 -21.42
C LEU A 51 -29.95 5.63 -22.66
N PRO A 52 -28.66 5.29 -22.58
CA PRO A 52 -27.97 4.65 -23.70
C PRO A 52 -28.70 3.35 -24.07
N LYS A 53 -28.94 3.13 -25.38
CA LYS A 53 -29.70 1.97 -25.90
C LYS A 53 -29.22 0.61 -25.33
N LYS A 54 -27.91 0.48 -25.08
CA LYS A 54 -27.28 -0.69 -24.43
C LYS A 54 -27.63 -0.92 -22.96
N VAL A 55 -28.05 0.11 -22.21
CA VAL A 55 -28.49 -0.02 -20.80
C VAL A 55 -29.92 -0.58 -20.74
N LEU A 56 -30.73 -0.29 -21.75
CA LEU A 56 -32.12 -0.76 -21.85
C LEU A 56 -32.22 -2.25 -22.25
N GLU A 57 -31.15 -2.82 -22.79
CA GLU A 57 -31.07 -4.24 -23.20
C GLU A 57 -30.78 -5.18 -22.02
N ASP A 58 -30.33 -4.66 -20.87
CA ASP A 58 -30.07 -5.42 -19.63
C ASP A 58 -31.16 -5.10 -18.59
N LEU A 59 -32.12 -6.03 -18.42
CA LEU A 59 -33.30 -5.85 -17.59
C LEU A 59 -32.97 -5.62 -16.10
N GLU A 60 -31.89 -6.22 -15.59
CA GLU A 60 -31.48 -6.07 -14.19
C GLU A 60 -30.79 -4.72 -13.96
N LEU A 61 -29.95 -4.28 -14.90
CA LEU A 61 -29.33 -2.96 -14.83
C LEU A 61 -30.34 -1.83 -15.02
N ALA A 62 -31.35 -2.03 -15.87
CA ALA A 62 -32.44 -1.08 -16.07
C ALA A 62 -33.26 -0.87 -14.78
N LYS A 63 -33.48 -1.92 -13.98
CA LYS A 63 -34.14 -1.82 -12.66
C LYS A 63 -33.34 -0.96 -11.69
N VAL A 64 -32.04 -1.21 -11.56
CA VAL A 64 -31.16 -0.41 -10.68
C VAL A 64 -31.10 1.05 -11.14
N PHE A 65 -31.02 1.29 -12.44
CA PHE A 65 -31.04 2.65 -12.97
C PHE A 65 -32.36 3.37 -12.69
N HIS A 66 -33.50 2.68 -12.86
CA HIS A 66 -34.82 3.23 -12.54
C HIS A 66 -34.91 3.64 -11.06
N LYS A 67 -34.44 2.77 -10.15
CA LYS A 67 -34.39 3.07 -8.72
C LYS A 67 -33.49 4.27 -8.38
N VAL A 68 -32.34 4.42 -9.03
CA VAL A 68 -31.51 5.62 -8.87
C VAL A 68 -32.21 6.88 -9.39
N GLN A 69 -32.95 6.81 -10.50
CA GLN A 69 -33.68 7.96 -11.04
C GLN A 69 -34.84 8.38 -10.13
N GLU A 70 -35.58 7.39 -9.61
CA GLU A 70 -36.62 7.62 -8.61
C GLU A 70 -36.04 8.29 -7.37
N LEU A 71 -34.93 7.78 -6.86
CA LEU A 71 -34.21 8.36 -5.73
C LEU A 71 -33.79 9.81 -6.02
N VAL A 72 -33.09 10.06 -7.14
CA VAL A 72 -32.67 11.40 -7.61
C VAL A 72 -33.85 12.38 -7.62
N ARG A 73 -34.98 11.98 -8.20
CA ARG A 73 -36.18 12.82 -8.29
C ARG A 73 -36.71 13.18 -6.91
N LEU A 74 -36.76 12.21 -6.00
CA LEU A 74 -37.21 12.45 -4.62
C LEU A 74 -36.25 13.35 -3.83
N VAL A 75 -34.94 13.28 -4.11
CA VAL A 75 -33.94 14.22 -3.54
C VAL A 75 -34.19 15.65 -4.03
N ASP A 76 -34.40 15.81 -5.34
CA ASP A 76 -34.69 17.12 -5.94
C ASP A 76 -35.98 17.71 -5.35
N ASP A 77 -37.01 16.88 -5.16
CA ASP A 77 -38.25 17.29 -4.51
C ASP A 77 -38.05 17.71 -3.03
N LEU A 78 -37.16 17.05 -2.30
CA LEU A 78 -36.81 17.40 -0.91
C LEU A 78 -35.98 18.69 -0.83
N SER A 79 -35.15 18.96 -1.84
CA SER A 79 -34.26 20.13 -1.89
C SER A 79 -34.98 21.43 -2.29
N ALA A 80 -36.28 21.37 -2.58
CA ALA A 80 -37.07 22.55 -2.90
C ALA A 80 -37.09 23.55 -1.72
N GLN A 81 -36.98 24.84 -2.02
CA GLN A 81 -37.03 25.91 -1.02
C GLN A 81 -38.43 25.99 -0.37
N ASP A 82 -38.49 26.51 0.86
CA ASP A 82 -39.73 26.87 1.57
C ASP A 82 -40.72 25.72 1.89
N LEU A 83 -40.21 24.52 2.20
CA LEU A 83 -41.03 23.41 2.67
C LEU A 83 -41.32 23.50 4.18
N SER A 84 -42.57 23.24 4.60
CA SER A 84 -42.91 23.09 6.02
C SER A 84 -42.23 21.88 6.65
N LEU A 85 -42.06 21.87 7.98
CA LEU A 85 -41.40 20.76 8.70
C LEU A 85 -42.08 19.41 8.47
N GLU A 86 -43.42 19.38 8.43
CA GLU A 86 -44.19 18.16 8.15
C GLU A 86 -43.94 17.65 6.72
N VAL A 87 -43.94 18.54 5.72
CA VAL A 87 -43.67 18.18 4.33
C VAL A 87 -42.22 17.71 4.16
N GLN A 88 -41.26 18.35 4.83
CA GLN A 88 -39.87 17.90 4.85
C GLN A 88 -39.72 16.52 5.49
N SER A 89 -40.47 16.22 6.56
CA SER A 89 -40.45 14.90 7.21
C SER A 89 -41.03 13.81 6.31
N ALA A 90 -42.20 14.06 5.70
CA ALA A 90 -42.82 13.13 4.76
C ALA A 90 -41.93 12.85 3.54
N LYS A 91 -41.35 13.89 2.94
CA LYS A 91 -40.41 13.75 1.81
C LYS A 91 -39.14 13.00 2.21
N ARG A 92 -38.60 13.25 3.41
CA ARG A 92 -37.47 12.48 3.96
C ARG A 92 -37.79 10.98 4.07
N ASN A 93 -38.99 10.63 4.54
CA ASN A 93 -39.43 9.23 4.60
C ASN A 93 -39.55 8.60 3.21
N SER A 94 -40.11 9.32 2.23
CA SER A 94 -40.21 8.82 0.84
C SER A 94 -38.84 8.54 0.24
N VAL A 95 -37.85 9.41 0.48
CA VAL A 95 -36.49 9.14 0.05
C VAL A 95 -35.91 7.95 0.81
N ARG A 96 -36.06 7.88 2.14
CA ARG A 96 -35.52 6.76 2.93
C ARG A 96 -36.02 5.40 2.41
N LEU A 97 -37.30 5.32 2.02
CA LEU A 97 -37.86 4.14 1.36
C LEU A 97 -37.24 3.89 -0.02
N ALA A 98 -37.17 4.90 -0.88
CA ALA A 98 -36.54 4.77 -2.21
C ALA A 98 -35.05 4.41 -2.13
N TYR A 99 -34.36 4.86 -1.09
CA TYR A 99 -32.98 4.50 -0.78
C TYR A 99 -32.86 3.03 -0.41
N ARG A 100 -33.72 2.55 0.51
CA ARG A 100 -33.77 1.13 0.87
C ARG A 100 -34.02 0.26 -0.36
N ASP A 101 -35.04 0.61 -1.14
CA ASP A 101 -35.38 -0.06 -2.40
C ASP A 101 -34.21 -0.06 -3.39
N PHE A 102 -33.46 1.05 -3.48
CA PHE A 102 -32.28 1.15 -4.33
C PHE A 102 -31.15 0.23 -3.83
N THR A 103 -30.87 0.21 -2.53
CA THR A 103 -29.85 -0.68 -1.95
C THR A 103 -30.21 -2.16 -2.12
N GLU A 104 -31.49 -2.52 -1.95
CA GLU A 104 -31.98 -3.88 -2.19
C GLU A 104 -31.85 -4.27 -3.66
N ALA A 105 -32.17 -3.36 -4.58
CA ALA A 105 -32.00 -3.58 -6.01
C ALA A 105 -30.51 -3.78 -6.38
N LEU A 106 -29.61 -2.99 -5.77
CA LEU A 106 -28.17 -3.11 -5.97
C LEU A 106 -27.65 -4.47 -5.45
N ASP A 107 -28.10 -4.90 -4.28
CA ASP A 107 -27.76 -6.19 -3.70
C ASP A 107 -28.27 -7.35 -4.57
N SER A 108 -29.48 -7.24 -5.12
CA SER A 108 -30.04 -8.26 -6.01
C SER A 108 -29.24 -8.42 -7.32
N LEU A 109 -28.70 -7.32 -7.86
CA LEU A 109 -27.85 -7.31 -9.05
C LEU A 109 -26.51 -8.02 -8.79
N SER A 110 -26.03 -8.02 -7.54
CA SER A 110 -24.82 -8.72 -7.13
C SER A 110 -24.99 -10.25 -7.03
N ILE A 111 -26.25 -10.72 -6.90
CA ILE A 111 -26.60 -12.13 -6.68
C ILE A 111 -27.03 -12.84 -7.97
N SER A 112 -27.62 -12.14 -8.95
CA SER A 112 -28.49 -12.76 -9.96
C SER A 112 -27.90 -13.15 -11.32
N VAL A 113 -26.63 -12.86 -11.67
CA VAL A 113 -26.20 -13.07 -13.08
C VAL A 113 -25.05 -14.05 -13.32
N LEU A 114 -24.03 -14.25 -12.45
CA LEU A 114 -22.85 -15.06 -12.87
C LEU A 114 -22.05 -15.78 -11.74
N GLY A 115 -22.60 -15.91 -10.54
CA GLY A 115 -21.91 -16.53 -9.40
C GLY A 115 -20.80 -15.65 -8.77
N PRO A 116 -20.17 -16.10 -7.67
CA PRO A 116 -19.22 -15.28 -6.91
C PRO A 116 -17.99 -14.89 -7.76
N GLY A 117 -17.74 -13.59 -7.89
CA GLY A 117 -16.56 -13.03 -8.59
C GLY A 117 -16.79 -12.53 -10.01
N ALA A 118 -18.03 -12.58 -10.52
CA ALA A 118 -18.34 -11.98 -11.82
C ALA A 118 -18.52 -10.46 -11.72
N ARG A 119 -17.98 -9.73 -12.72
CA ARG A 119 -18.10 -8.26 -12.85
C ARG A 119 -18.94 -7.91 -14.08
N PRO A 120 -20.26 -8.11 -14.07
CA PRO A 120 -21.13 -7.92 -15.24
C PRO A 120 -21.09 -6.49 -15.80
N LEU A 121 -20.73 -5.52 -14.96
CA LEU A 121 -20.62 -4.11 -15.32
C LEU A 121 -19.28 -3.75 -16.02
N ALA A 122 -18.21 -4.52 -15.79
CA ALA A 122 -16.88 -4.18 -16.31
C ALA A 122 -16.79 -4.23 -17.85
N THR A 123 -17.56 -5.12 -18.48
CA THR A 123 -17.53 -5.35 -19.93
C THR A 123 -18.36 -4.35 -20.73
N THR A 124 -19.44 -3.79 -20.16
CA THR A 124 -20.37 -2.90 -20.88
C THR A 124 -20.07 -1.41 -20.69
N ARG A 125 -19.29 -1.04 -19.66
CA ARG A 125 -19.10 0.36 -19.19
C ARG A 125 -20.39 1.11 -18.84
N SER A 126 -21.53 0.42 -18.79
CA SER A 126 -22.86 0.95 -18.51
C SER A 126 -23.06 1.44 -17.06
N TRP A 127 -22.12 1.14 -16.16
CA TRP A 127 -22.08 1.65 -14.79
C TRP A 127 -21.65 3.11 -14.69
N VAL A 128 -20.96 3.66 -15.69
CA VAL A 128 -20.43 5.03 -15.62
C VAL A 128 -21.55 6.07 -15.45
N PRO A 129 -22.66 6.03 -16.23
CA PRO A 129 -23.80 6.92 -16.01
C PRO A 129 -24.48 6.73 -14.64
N LEU A 130 -24.58 5.47 -14.16
CA LEU A 130 -25.16 5.14 -12.85
C LEU A 130 -24.32 5.74 -11.70
N LEU A 131 -23.00 5.52 -11.71
CA LEU A 131 -22.07 6.08 -10.73
C LEU A 131 -22.05 7.61 -10.75
N ARG A 132 -22.18 8.24 -11.94
CA ARG A 132 -22.27 9.70 -12.05
C ARG A 132 -23.54 10.20 -11.34
N ARG A 133 -24.72 9.66 -11.67
CA ARG A 133 -25.99 10.06 -11.02
C ARG A 133 -25.97 9.84 -9.51
N TRP A 134 -25.41 8.72 -9.07
CA TRP A 134 -25.19 8.41 -7.67
C TRP A 134 -24.33 9.48 -6.96
N ARG A 135 -23.15 9.81 -7.50
CA ARG A 135 -22.23 10.79 -6.88
C ARG A 135 -22.77 12.21 -6.78
N TYR A 136 -23.59 12.63 -7.75
CA TYR A 136 -24.06 14.01 -7.80
C TYR A 136 -25.33 14.26 -6.96
N TYR A 137 -26.13 13.23 -6.67
CA TYR A 137 -27.47 13.41 -6.11
C TYR A 137 -27.72 12.66 -4.80
N VAL A 138 -26.98 11.59 -4.49
CA VAL A 138 -27.30 10.75 -3.32
C VAL A 138 -26.29 10.96 -2.20
N CYS A 139 -25.00 10.97 -2.50
CA CYS A 139 -23.91 11.08 -1.51
C CYS A 139 -22.91 12.19 -1.89
N SER A 140 -21.73 12.19 -1.27
CA SER A 140 -20.65 13.12 -1.64
C SER A 140 -20.08 12.82 -3.03
N LEU A 141 -19.62 13.88 -3.70
CA LEU A 141 -18.97 13.84 -5.02
C LEU A 141 -17.84 12.81 -5.08
N PHE A 142 -17.19 12.58 -3.94
CA PHE A 142 -16.06 11.68 -3.81
C PHE A 142 -16.44 10.28 -3.36
N SER A 143 -17.67 10.05 -2.87
CA SER A 143 -18.08 8.78 -2.26
C SER A 143 -18.32 7.69 -3.31
N TRP A 144 -17.83 6.48 -3.04
CA TRP A 144 -18.00 5.28 -3.89
C TRP A 144 -18.84 4.18 -3.22
N GLY A 145 -19.39 4.45 -2.04
CA GLY A 145 -20.17 3.50 -1.27
C GLY A 145 -21.29 4.20 -0.51
N LEU A 146 -22.25 3.41 -0.06
CA LEU A 146 -23.41 3.87 0.69
C LEU A 146 -23.54 3.06 1.98
N LEU A 147 -23.80 3.75 3.08
CA LEU A 147 -24.09 3.09 4.35
C LEU A 147 -25.52 2.59 4.39
N THR A 148 -25.72 1.28 4.51
CA THR A 148 -27.05 0.77 4.86
C THR A 148 -27.39 1.14 6.29
N GLU A 149 -28.68 1.27 6.61
CA GLU A 149 -29.11 1.56 7.98
C GLU A 149 -28.57 0.51 8.97
N GLN A 150 -28.57 -0.77 8.57
CA GLN A 150 -28.01 -1.84 9.37
C GLN A 150 -26.52 -1.63 9.66
N ALA A 151 -25.71 -1.29 8.65
CA ALA A 151 -24.29 -1.05 8.85
C ALA A 151 -24.02 0.14 9.80
N VAL A 152 -24.87 1.16 9.75
CA VAL A 152 -24.80 2.30 10.69
C VAL A 152 -25.17 1.89 12.10
N ALA A 153 -26.25 1.15 12.28
CA ALA A 153 -26.70 0.68 13.59
C ALA A 153 -25.59 -0.14 14.28
N GLU A 154 -25.05 -1.13 13.56
CA GLU A 154 -23.96 -1.97 14.04
C GLU A 154 -22.73 -1.13 14.41
N ALA A 155 -22.35 -0.17 13.57
CA ALA A 155 -21.15 0.66 13.78
C ALA A 155 -21.32 1.63 14.94
N ALA A 156 -22.52 2.19 15.09
CA ALA A 156 -22.83 3.06 16.20
C ALA A 156 -22.80 2.32 17.55
N ASP A 157 -23.23 1.06 17.61
CA ASP A 157 -23.13 0.27 18.85
C ASP A 157 -21.67 0.08 19.27
N VAL A 158 -20.78 -0.22 18.32
CA VAL A 158 -19.34 -0.32 18.59
C VAL A 158 -18.75 1.02 19.05
N LEU A 159 -19.16 2.12 18.45
CA LEU A 159 -18.69 3.46 18.84
C LEU A 159 -19.16 3.84 20.24
N LYS A 160 -20.42 3.55 20.58
CA LYS A 160 -20.98 3.80 21.93
C LYS A 160 -20.28 2.95 22.99
N ASP A 161 -19.98 1.68 22.68
CA ASP A 161 -19.17 0.79 23.54
C ASP A 161 -17.78 1.40 23.85
N LEU A 162 -17.25 2.23 22.94
CA LEU A 162 -15.96 2.91 23.04
C LEU A 162 -16.08 4.34 23.62
N ASP A 163 -17.25 4.69 24.17
CA ASP A 163 -17.59 6.01 24.70
C ASP A 163 -17.50 7.15 23.67
N VAL A 164 -17.75 6.82 22.39
CA VAL A 164 -17.87 7.82 21.32
C VAL A 164 -19.31 8.36 21.27
N VAL A 165 -19.42 9.68 21.33
CA VAL A 165 -20.69 10.43 21.37
C VAL A 165 -21.02 11.14 20.06
N GLY A 166 -20.05 11.26 19.14
CA GLY A 166 -20.28 11.97 17.89
C GLY A 166 -19.36 11.61 16.72
N ILE A 167 -19.80 12.01 15.52
CA ILE A 167 -19.13 11.81 14.23
C ILE A 167 -18.81 13.16 13.59
N ILE A 168 -17.61 13.29 13.04
CA ILE A 168 -17.25 14.38 12.13
C ILE A 168 -17.21 13.83 10.70
N ASP A 169 -18.06 14.37 9.82
CA ASP A 169 -18.10 14.04 8.39
C ASP A 169 -17.59 15.25 7.58
N PRO A 170 -16.30 15.29 7.19
CA PRO A 170 -15.70 16.40 6.46
C PRO A 170 -15.87 16.33 4.95
N LEU A 171 -16.58 15.32 4.46
CA LEU A 171 -16.89 15.12 3.04
C LEU A 171 -18.38 14.81 2.93
N ALA A 172 -19.21 15.56 3.65
CA ALA A 172 -20.60 15.21 3.86
C ALA A 172 -21.48 15.32 2.60
N GLY A 173 -21.05 16.10 1.60
CA GLY A 173 -21.75 16.34 0.35
C GLY A 173 -23.19 16.79 0.57
N SER A 174 -24.12 15.89 0.24
CA SER A 174 -25.56 16.08 0.41
C SER A 174 -26.01 16.01 1.88
N GLY A 175 -25.18 15.47 2.78
CA GLY A 175 -25.48 15.24 4.20
C GLY A 175 -26.13 13.89 4.50
N TRP A 176 -26.22 12.98 3.53
CA TRP A 176 -26.97 11.72 3.69
C TRP A 176 -26.39 10.81 4.77
N HIS A 177 -25.08 10.55 4.74
CA HIS A 177 -24.44 9.71 5.76
C HIS A 177 -24.49 10.38 7.15
N ALA A 178 -24.35 11.71 7.20
CA ALA A 178 -24.54 12.48 8.43
C ALA A 178 -25.95 12.29 9.04
N LEU A 179 -27.00 12.26 8.20
CA LEU A 179 -28.36 11.97 8.64
C LEU A 179 -28.48 10.57 9.26
N LEU A 180 -27.90 9.55 8.61
CA LEU A 180 -27.93 8.17 9.10
C LEU A 180 -27.21 8.04 10.44
N TRP A 181 -26.01 8.62 10.59
CA TRP A 181 -25.28 8.62 11.86
C TRP A 181 -26.07 9.27 12.99
N ARG A 182 -26.84 10.33 12.70
CA ARG A 182 -27.73 10.95 13.68
C ARG A 182 -28.93 10.07 14.00
N GLU A 183 -29.70 9.66 13.00
CA GLU A 183 -31.04 9.08 13.22
C GLU A 183 -31.02 7.58 13.50
N VAL A 184 -30.12 6.85 12.84
CA VAL A 184 -29.95 5.41 13.06
C VAL A 184 -28.87 5.18 14.12
N GLY A 185 -27.75 5.90 13.99
CA GLY A 185 -26.65 5.76 14.93
C GLY A 185 -26.91 6.39 16.30
N GLY A 186 -27.79 7.40 16.40
CA GLY A 186 -28.02 8.14 17.65
C GLY A 186 -26.78 8.91 18.12
N LEU A 187 -25.90 9.30 17.20
CA LEU A 187 -24.68 10.05 17.49
C LEU A 187 -24.87 11.54 17.18
N SER A 188 -24.13 12.40 17.87
CA SER A 188 -24.01 13.80 17.46
C SER A 188 -23.23 13.88 16.14
N VAL A 189 -23.58 14.79 15.24
CA VAL A 189 -22.92 14.86 13.93
C VAL A 189 -22.51 16.28 13.58
N LEU A 190 -21.24 16.43 13.21
CA LEU A 190 -20.69 17.63 12.61
C LEU A 190 -20.39 17.35 11.14
N ALA A 191 -21.19 17.90 10.24
CA ALA A 191 -21.06 17.71 8.81
C ALA A 191 -20.52 18.98 8.13
N MET A 192 -19.47 18.85 7.32
CA MET A 192 -18.93 19.94 6.51
C MET A 192 -18.44 19.40 5.15
N ASP A 193 -18.38 20.27 4.14
CA ASP A 193 -17.81 19.90 2.84
C ASP A 193 -17.34 21.15 2.07
N SER A 194 -16.22 21.03 1.35
CA SER A 194 -15.71 22.07 0.44
C SER A 194 -16.46 22.13 -0.90
N TYR A 195 -17.19 21.07 -1.22
CA TYR A 195 -17.94 20.85 -2.45
C TYR A 195 -19.36 20.38 -2.12
N ALA A 196 -20.00 20.99 -1.12
CA ALA A 196 -21.39 20.70 -0.76
C ALA A 196 -22.33 20.97 -1.94
N VAL A 197 -22.52 19.98 -2.81
CA VAL A 197 -23.52 20.02 -3.87
C VAL A 197 -24.85 19.65 -3.25
N ARG A 198 -25.65 20.66 -2.90
CA ARG A 198 -27.04 20.51 -2.41
C ARG A 198 -27.15 19.71 -1.11
N PRO A 199 -26.86 20.30 0.06
CA PRO A 199 -27.04 19.65 1.36
C PRO A 199 -28.54 19.50 1.69
N ALA A 200 -29.15 18.45 1.16
CA ALA A 200 -30.60 18.21 1.22
C ALA A 200 -31.02 17.39 2.45
N TRP A 201 -30.13 16.57 3.00
CA TRP A 201 -30.46 15.57 4.01
C TRP A 201 -30.22 16.04 5.44
N PHE A 202 -29.15 16.81 5.61
CA PHE A 202 -28.61 17.24 6.89
C PHE A 202 -27.98 18.61 6.73
N SER A 203 -27.87 19.37 7.83
CA SER A 203 -27.19 20.66 7.80
C SER A 203 -25.68 20.43 7.61
N VAL A 204 -25.18 20.74 6.42
CA VAL A 204 -23.76 20.65 6.07
C VAL A 204 -23.18 22.06 6.02
N ALA A 205 -22.14 22.31 6.80
CA ALA A 205 -21.39 23.55 6.74
C ALA A 205 -20.55 23.59 5.45
N VAL A 206 -20.85 24.55 4.57
CA VAL A 206 -20.04 24.78 3.37
C VAL A 206 -18.79 25.54 3.77
N VAL A 207 -17.62 24.94 3.52
CA VAL A 207 -16.31 25.49 3.90
C VAL A 207 -15.46 25.73 2.66
N GLU A 208 -14.44 26.58 2.74
CA GLU A 208 -13.52 26.79 1.62
C GLU A 208 -12.63 25.56 1.39
N ASP A 209 -12.09 24.99 2.48
CA ASP A 209 -11.34 23.74 2.48
C ASP A 209 -11.56 22.98 3.78
N SER A 210 -12.14 21.78 3.67
CA SER A 210 -12.42 20.84 4.75
C SER A 210 -11.16 20.46 5.53
N ARG A 211 -9.97 20.43 4.89
CA ARG A 211 -8.69 20.17 5.57
C ARG A 211 -8.35 21.30 6.52
N THR A 212 -8.51 22.55 6.10
CA THR A 212 -8.21 23.71 6.93
C THR A 212 -9.28 23.88 8.01
N ALA A 213 -10.55 23.71 7.65
CA ALA A 213 -11.68 23.75 8.56
C ALA A 213 -11.56 22.73 9.70
N MET A 214 -11.08 21.51 9.41
CA MET A 214 -10.82 20.48 10.42
C MET A 214 -9.85 20.94 11.52
N ARG A 215 -8.91 21.87 11.28
CA ARG A 215 -8.02 22.37 12.35
C ARG A 215 -8.74 23.19 13.41
N HIS A 216 -9.89 23.77 13.06
CA HIS A 216 -10.53 24.81 13.87
C HIS A 216 -11.97 24.47 14.26
N LEU A 217 -12.63 23.53 13.57
CA LEU A 217 -14.02 23.13 13.79
C LEU A 217 -14.11 21.77 14.48
N GLN A 218 -13.30 21.53 15.52
CA GLN A 218 -13.38 20.29 16.31
C GLN A 218 -14.23 20.52 17.57
N PRO A 219 -15.17 19.61 17.89
CA PRO A 219 -16.00 19.71 19.08
C PRO A 219 -15.17 19.60 20.38
N PRO A 220 -15.66 20.16 21.50
CA PRO A 220 -15.07 19.91 22.82
C PRO A 220 -15.12 18.40 23.14
N GLU A 221 -14.11 17.88 23.83
CA GLU A 221 -13.92 16.44 24.07
C GLU A 221 -13.73 15.60 22.79
N ILE A 222 -12.94 16.08 21.84
CA ILE A 222 -12.64 15.42 20.56
C ILE A 222 -12.23 13.94 20.65
N SER A 223 -11.69 13.49 21.79
CA SER A 223 -11.37 12.08 22.06
C SER A 223 -12.60 11.17 22.08
N ARG A 224 -13.79 11.73 22.33
CA ARG A 224 -15.10 11.05 22.30
C ARG A 224 -15.83 11.25 20.98
N TRP A 225 -15.14 11.77 19.97
CA TRP A 225 -15.66 11.91 18.60
C TRP A 225 -14.86 11.04 17.66
N ALA A 226 -15.51 10.61 16.57
CA ALA A 226 -14.85 9.84 15.52
C ALA A 226 -14.89 10.56 14.17
N LEU A 227 -13.77 10.52 13.44
CA LEU A 227 -13.67 11.03 12.07
C LEU A 227 -14.26 10.03 11.08
N PHE A 228 -15.25 10.40 10.30
CA PHE A 228 -15.81 9.56 9.24
C PHE A 228 -15.18 9.89 7.88
N LEU A 229 -14.59 8.88 7.23
CA LEU A 229 -13.95 8.98 5.92
C LEU A 229 -14.66 8.05 4.94
N SER A 230 -15.65 8.58 4.20
CA SER A 230 -16.16 7.89 3.02
C SER A 230 -15.21 8.12 1.84
N TRP A 231 -14.68 7.04 1.27
CA TRP A 231 -13.67 6.95 0.20
C TRP A 231 -13.49 8.19 -0.69
N PRO A 232 -12.25 8.62 -0.98
CA PRO A 232 -11.97 9.50 -2.12
C PRO A 232 -11.09 8.79 -3.18
N PRO A 233 -11.45 8.81 -4.49
CA PRO A 233 -10.50 8.43 -5.51
C PRO A 233 -10.37 9.48 -6.61
N HIS A 234 -9.17 9.47 -7.18
CA HIS A 234 -8.73 10.21 -8.35
C HIS A 234 -8.43 11.70 -8.14
N SER A 235 -7.57 12.00 -7.17
CA SER A 235 -6.60 13.08 -7.36
C SER A 235 -5.28 12.62 -6.70
N PRO A 236 -4.09 13.02 -7.16
CA PRO A 236 -2.83 12.81 -6.45
C PRO A 236 -2.77 13.46 -5.04
N ASP A 237 -3.91 13.85 -4.46
CA ASP A 237 -3.99 14.68 -3.28
C ASP A 237 -4.28 13.87 -2.02
N THR A 238 -3.48 14.17 -1.01
CA THR A 238 -3.41 13.56 0.31
C THR A 238 -4.64 13.79 1.18
N VAL A 239 -5.81 14.20 0.65
CA VAL A 239 -6.95 14.73 1.43
C VAL A 239 -7.38 13.84 2.60
N GLY A 240 -7.57 12.54 2.39
CA GLY A 240 -7.90 11.61 3.48
C GLY A 240 -6.77 11.50 4.52
N SER A 241 -5.51 11.50 4.09
CA SER A 241 -4.35 11.51 4.99
C SER A 241 -4.24 12.83 5.75
N ASP A 242 -4.48 13.95 5.07
CA ASP A 242 -4.44 15.30 5.59
C ASP A 242 -5.52 15.52 6.67
N LEU A 243 -6.73 15.00 6.43
CA LEU A 243 -7.83 15.04 7.39
C LEU A 243 -7.51 14.20 8.61
N LEU A 244 -6.98 12.99 8.42
CA LEU A 244 -6.57 12.12 9.50
C LEU A 244 -5.40 12.70 10.32
N GLU A 245 -4.43 13.35 9.68
CA GLU A 245 -3.31 14.03 10.34
C GLU A 245 -3.83 15.17 11.24
N LYS A 246 -4.76 15.97 10.73
CA LYS A 246 -5.31 17.15 11.42
C LYS A 246 -6.37 16.82 12.48
N PHE A 247 -6.99 15.65 12.40
CA PHE A 247 -7.97 15.20 13.38
C PHE A 247 -7.29 14.82 14.69
N GLU A 248 -7.68 15.44 15.80
CA GLU A 248 -7.01 15.23 17.09
C GLU A 248 -7.64 14.11 17.94
N GLY A 249 -8.79 13.60 17.50
CA GLY A 249 -9.53 12.57 18.21
C GLY A 249 -8.94 11.17 18.10
N THR A 250 -9.55 10.28 18.86
CA THR A 250 -9.04 8.91 19.06
C THR A 250 -9.57 7.95 18.00
N TYR A 251 -10.79 8.13 17.52
CA TYR A 251 -11.44 7.14 16.68
C TYR A 251 -11.66 7.65 15.27
N PHE A 252 -11.62 6.75 14.30
CA PHE A 252 -12.08 7.09 12.95
C PHE A 252 -12.77 5.90 12.31
N LEU A 253 -13.63 6.22 11.36
CA LEU A 253 -14.40 5.30 10.56
C LEU A 253 -14.00 5.42 9.10
N TYR A 254 -13.88 4.27 8.46
CA TYR A 254 -13.57 4.20 7.05
C TYR A 254 -14.65 3.42 6.30
N LEU A 255 -15.22 4.06 5.27
CA LEU A 255 -16.13 3.43 4.32
C LEU A 255 -15.46 3.38 2.96
N GLY A 256 -15.14 2.17 2.51
CA GLY A 256 -14.30 1.96 1.33
C GLY A 256 -14.35 0.56 0.76
N GLU A 257 -13.77 0.40 -0.44
CA GLU A 257 -13.54 -0.92 -1.01
C GLU A 257 -12.53 -1.70 -0.15
N GLN A 258 -12.84 -2.97 0.09
CA GLN A 258 -11.82 -3.91 0.52
C GLN A 258 -10.87 -4.10 -0.65
N ALA A 259 -9.55 -4.05 -0.42
CA ALA A 259 -8.58 -4.45 -1.43
C ALA A 259 -8.92 -5.88 -1.88
N ASP A 260 -9.42 -6.05 -3.12
CA ASP A 260 -9.52 -7.36 -3.76
C ASP A 260 -8.12 -7.67 -4.32
N PRO A 261 -7.38 -8.61 -3.72
CA PRO A 261 -6.00 -8.90 -4.13
C PRO A 261 -5.92 -9.45 -5.57
N ARG A 262 -7.06 -9.82 -6.17
CA ARG A 262 -7.19 -10.37 -7.53
C ARG A 262 -7.61 -9.33 -8.57
N ALA A 263 -7.97 -8.11 -8.15
CA ALA A 263 -8.43 -7.05 -9.03
C ALA A 263 -7.26 -6.36 -9.73
N VAL A 264 -7.18 -6.45 -11.07
CA VAL A 264 -6.20 -5.71 -11.90
C VAL A 264 -6.61 -4.24 -12.11
N ASP A 265 -7.45 -3.68 -11.24
CA ASP A 265 -8.07 -2.39 -11.51
C ASP A 265 -7.09 -1.23 -11.28
N ALA A 266 -6.50 -0.74 -12.36
CA ALA A 266 -5.56 0.38 -12.40
C ALA A 266 -6.19 1.75 -12.04
N GLY A 267 -7.41 1.76 -11.48
CA GLY A 267 -8.17 2.97 -11.19
C GLY A 267 -8.24 3.37 -9.70
N LEU A 268 -8.25 2.45 -8.75
CA LEU A 268 -8.84 2.70 -7.42
C LEU A 268 -7.81 2.69 -6.27
N THR A 269 -6.63 3.29 -6.48
CA THR A 269 -5.45 3.12 -5.61
C THR A 269 -5.39 4.00 -4.34
N GLY A 270 -6.28 4.99 -4.19
CA GLY A 270 -6.22 5.96 -3.09
C GLY A 270 -6.58 5.40 -1.71
N GLY A 271 -7.57 4.50 -1.62
CA GLY A 271 -8.01 3.91 -0.36
C GLY A 271 -6.97 3.00 0.27
N HIS A 272 -6.28 2.20 -0.54
CA HIS A 272 -5.20 1.31 -0.07
C HIS A 272 -4.02 2.10 0.50
N GLN A 273 -3.65 3.22 -0.12
CA GLN A 273 -2.56 4.09 0.36
C GLN A 273 -2.90 4.76 1.70
N LEU A 274 -4.14 5.23 1.86
CA LEU A 274 -4.62 5.81 3.12
C LEU A 274 -4.58 4.78 4.24
N LEU A 275 -5.12 3.59 3.98
CA LEU A 275 -5.17 2.50 4.95
C LEU A 275 -3.79 1.93 5.30
N SER A 276 -2.86 1.90 4.35
CA SER A 276 -1.47 1.51 4.61
C SER A 276 -0.76 2.54 5.49
N ARG A 277 -0.95 3.84 5.25
CA ARG A 277 -0.41 4.91 6.10
C ARG A 277 -0.97 4.88 7.52
N ILE A 278 -2.26 4.59 7.67
CA ILE A 278 -2.92 4.38 8.95
C ILE A 278 -2.26 3.24 9.72
N ALA A 279 -2.05 2.11 9.05
CA ALA A 279 -1.48 0.91 9.65
C ALA A 279 -0.01 1.10 10.08
N GLU A 280 0.77 1.80 9.26
CA GLU A 280 2.16 2.14 9.56
C GLU A 280 2.26 2.99 10.83
N ALA A 281 1.36 3.97 10.99
CA ALA A 281 1.36 4.91 12.11
C ALA A 281 0.78 4.35 13.41
N CYS A 282 -0.26 3.52 13.35
CA CYS A 282 -0.91 2.98 14.56
C CYS A 282 -0.17 1.79 15.17
N TRP A 283 0.58 1.04 14.35
CA TRP A 283 1.10 -0.29 14.76
C TRP A 283 2.61 -0.46 14.60
N GLY A 284 3.35 0.55 14.15
CA GLY A 284 4.82 0.48 14.10
C GLY A 284 5.32 -0.45 12.99
N GLY A 285 4.84 -0.24 11.77
CA GLY A 285 5.31 -0.95 10.57
C GLY A 285 4.43 -2.10 10.06
N PHE A 286 3.17 -2.18 10.47
CA PHE A 286 2.19 -3.09 9.87
C PHE A 286 1.44 -2.42 8.72
N THR A 287 0.93 -3.22 7.79
CA THR A 287 0.09 -2.76 6.67
C THR A 287 -1.38 -3.05 6.95
N TYR A 288 -2.30 -2.42 6.21
CA TYR A 288 -3.75 -2.58 6.40
C TYR A 288 -4.23 -4.05 6.41
N ASP A 289 -3.52 -4.92 5.68
CA ASP A 289 -3.81 -6.36 5.63
C ASP A 289 -3.61 -7.08 6.97
N ASP A 290 -2.78 -6.55 7.86
CA ASP A 290 -2.45 -7.17 9.13
C ASP A 290 -3.58 -7.03 10.17
N CYS A 291 -4.50 -6.06 10.01
CA CYS A 291 -5.49 -5.70 11.03
C CYS A 291 -6.93 -6.11 10.79
N CYS A 292 -7.27 -6.59 9.60
CA CYS A 292 -8.60 -7.19 9.36
C CYS A 292 -8.72 -8.64 9.92
N GLY A 293 -7.67 -9.18 10.55
CA GLY A 293 -7.57 -10.59 10.97
C GLY A 293 -7.98 -10.91 12.42
N GLU A 294 -8.26 -9.95 13.30
CA GLU A 294 -8.45 -10.24 14.72
C GLU A 294 -9.93 -10.35 15.14
N ARG A 295 -10.48 -11.57 15.06
CA ARG A 295 -11.35 -12.16 16.09
C ARG A 295 -11.59 -13.64 15.84
N GLN A 296 -10.61 -14.48 16.17
CA GLN A 296 -10.86 -15.76 16.85
C GLN A 296 -9.55 -16.23 17.52
N ARG A 297 -9.60 -16.17 18.86
CA ARG A 297 -8.75 -16.74 19.91
C ARG A 297 -7.40 -17.39 19.55
N VAL A 298 -6.35 -16.83 20.16
CA VAL A 298 -5.27 -17.51 20.90
C VAL A 298 -4.70 -18.77 20.24
N GLU A 299 -3.76 -18.59 19.31
CA GLU A 299 -2.50 -19.35 19.17
C GLU A 299 -1.75 -18.89 17.90
N GLN A 300 -0.48 -18.50 18.07
CA GLN A 300 0.59 -18.33 17.07
C GLN A 300 0.25 -17.58 15.75
N VAL A 301 0.64 -16.30 15.71
CA VAL A 301 0.50 -15.34 14.61
C VAL A 301 1.28 -15.75 13.34
N ARG A 302 0.61 -15.84 12.19
CA ARG A 302 1.18 -15.98 10.82
C ARG A 302 0.69 -14.82 9.95
N THR A 303 1.62 -14.12 9.29
CA THR A 303 1.41 -12.98 8.38
C THR A 303 1.39 -13.43 6.92
N THR A 304 0.32 -13.12 6.18
CA THR A 304 0.19 -13.37 4.73
C THR A 304 0.44 -12.12 3.91
N CYS A 305 1.25 -12.27 2.87
CA CYS A 305 1.72 -11.23 1.99
C CYS A 305 0.86 -11.05 0.71
N GLN A 306 0.42 -9.83 0.39
CA GLN A 306 -0.37 -9.46 -0.82
C GLN A 306 0.37 -9.51 -2.18
N CYS A 307 1.42 -10.31 -2.30
CA CYS A 307 2.37 -10.27 -3.43
C CYS A 307 2.28 -11.44 -4.42
N CYS A 308 1.65 -12.55 -4.04
CA CYS A 308 1.68 -13.80 -4.80
C CYS A 308 0.31 -14.07 -5.45
N ASN A 309 0.21 -13.80 -6.75
CA ASN A 309 -0.99 -14.09 -7.55
C ASN A 309 -0.99 -15.55 -8.03
N LEU A 310 -1.01 -16.52 -7.09
CA LEU A 310 -1.18 -17.95 -7.40
C LEU A 310 -2.62 -18.38 -7.12
N SER A 311 -3.46 -18.33 -8.16
CA SER A 311 -4.81 -18.88 -8.11
C SER A 311 -4.80 -20.39 -8.31
N LYS A 312 -5.23 -21.12 -7.28
CA LYS A 312 -6.17 -22.25 -7.35
C LYS A 312 -6.63 -22.54 -5.92
N THR A 313 -7.94 -22.43 -5.69
CA THR A 313 -8.60 -22.74 -4.43
C THR A 313 -8.18 -24.12 -3.93
N ARG A 314 -7.51 -24.16 -2.76
CA ARG A 314 -7.45 -25.35 -1.91
C ARG A 314 -7.62 -24.92 -0.45
N PRO A 315 -8.14 -25.83 0.41
CA PRO A 315 -8.49 -25.54 1.79
C PRO A 315 -7.26 -25.08 2.59
N VAL A 316 -7.50 -24.37 3.69
CA VAL A 316 -6.50 -23.90 4.67
C VAL A 316 -5.46 -24.99 4.96
N LEU A 317 -4.32 -24.93 4.27
CA LEU A 317 -3.09 -25.58 4.65
C LEU A 317 -2.26 -24.48 5.32
N GLY A 318 -1.90 -24.68 6.58
CA GLY A 318 -1.00 -23.76 7.29
C GLY A 318 0.28 -23.50 6.48
N SER A 319 1.02 -22.41 6.73
CA SER A 319 2.27 -22.11 6.02
C SER A 319 3.12 -23.38 5.94
N ILE A 320 3.28 -23.90 4.73
CA ILE A 320 4.06 -25.10 4.49
C ILE A 320 5.49 -24.61 4.39
N SER A 321 6.26 -24.78 5.45
CA SER A 321 7.69 -24.47 5.44
C SER A 321 8.44 -25.64 4.84
N GLU A 322 9.27 -25.39 3.84
CA GLU A 322 10.30 -26.32 3.41
C GLU A 322 11.67 -25.80 3.83
N VAL A 323 12.66 -26.69 3.86
CA VAL A 323 14.02 -26.35 4.26
C VAL A 323 15.00 -26.89 3.24
N VAL A 324 16.00 -26.07 2.92
CA VAL A 324 17.17 -26.47 2.16
C VAL A 324 18.40 -26.15 2.99
N GLU A 325 19.27 -27.15 3.15
CA GLU A 325 20.56 -26.94 3.80
C GLU A 325 21.56 -26.37 2.79
N LYS A 326 22.27 -25.31 3.19
CA LYS A 326 23.33 -24.68 2.40
C LYS A 326 24.50 -24.30 3.31
N HIS A 327 25.69 -24.80 3.00
CA HIS A 327 26.91 -24.57 3.78
C HIS A 327 26.72 -24.83 5.29
N GLY A 328 25.99 -25.89 5.65
CA GLY A 328 25.75 -26.30 7.04
C GLY A 328 24.66 -25.52 7.79
N TYR A 329 23.95 -24.59 7.12
CA TYR A 329 22.86 -23.83 7.72
C TYR A 329 21.51 -24.12 7.06
N PRO A 330 20.42 -24.27 7.84
CA PRO A 330 19.10 -24.44 7.30
C PRO A 330 18.53 -23.11 6.83
N VAL A 331 17.98 -23.11 5.62
CA VAL A 331 17.24 -21.99 5.05
C VAL A 331 15.80 -22.45 4.87
N PHE A 332 14.93 -21.96 5.74
CA PHE A 332 13.50 -22.22 5.61
C PHE A 332 12.89 -21.24 4.62
N PHE A 333 12.01 -21.73 3.76
CA PHE A 333 11.28 -20.93 2.80
C PHE A 333 9.82 -21.38 2.75
N ASP A 334 8.93 -20.45 2.43
CA ASP A 334 7.51 -20.75 2.29
C ASP A 334 7.30 -21.47 0.95
N ALA A 335 6.84 -22.71 1.03
CA ALA A 335 6.61 -23.60 -0.09
C ALA A 335 5.54 -23.10 -1.07
N LEU A 336 4.75 -22.08 -0.66
CA LEU A 336 3.72 -21.42 -1.45
C LEU A 336 4.23 -20.17 -2.19
N THR A 337 5.46 -19.73 -1.93
CA THR A 337 6.04 -18.59 -2.66
C THR A 337 6.29 -18.94 -4.12
N THR A 338 6.23 -17.93 -5.01
CA THR A 338 6.46 -18.18 -6.45
C THR A 338 7.89 -18.64 -6.76
N LYS A 339 8.83 -18.44 -5.83
CA LYS A 339 10.22 -18.92 -5.91
C LYS A 339 10.51 -20.21 -5.15
N ALA A 340 9.51 -20.87 -4.57
CA ALA A 340 9.70 -22.16 -3.89
C ALA A 340 10.35 -23.22 -4.81
N GLY A 341 9.99 -23.25 -6.10
CA GLY A 341 10.63 -24.15 -7.07
C GLY A 341 12.14 -23.94 -7.21
N TRP A 342 12.59 -22.68 -7.19
CA TRP A 342 14.02 -22.35 -7.26
C TRP A 342 14.77 -22.74 -5.97
N PHE A 343 14.15 -22.57 -4.80
CA PHE A 343 14.73 -23.06 -3.55
C PHE A 343 14.89 -24.60 -3.53
N ARG A 344 13.92 -25.34 -4.10
CA ARG A 344 13.96 -26.80 -4.16
C ARG A 344 15.06 -27.34 -5.07
N SER A 345 15.30 -26.72 -6.23
CA SER A 345 16.18 -27.29 -7.26
C SER A 345 17.49 -26.53 -7.46
N GLY A 346 17.48 -25.20 -7.35
CA GLY A 346 18.63 -24.35 -7.72
C GLY A 346 19.47 -23.89 -6.53
N TYR A 347 18.82 -23.54 -5.40
CA TYR A 347 19.49 -22.82 -4.30
C TYR A 347 20.72 -23.54 -3.71
N ARG A 348 20.69 -24.88 -3.62
CA ARG A 348 21.80 -25.65 -3.03
C ARG A 348 23.11 -25.42 -3.80
N ALA A 349 23.07 -25.41 -5.13
CA ALA A 349 24.24 -25.26 -5.99
C ALA A 349 24.58 -23.79 -6.32
N TRP A 350 23.63 -22.87 -6.19
CA TRP A 350 23.78 -21.46 -6.53
C TRP A 350 24.90 -20.75 -5.73
N GLU A 351 25.78 -20.01 -6.39
CA GLU A 351 26.76 -19.09 -5.77
C GLU A 351 27.62 -19.65 -4.62
N PRO A 352 28.33 -20.78 -4.78
CA PRO A 352 29.09 -21.39 -3.68
C PRO A 352 30.28 -20.55 -3.16
N LEU A 353 30.73 -19.53 -3.91
CA LEU A 353 31.80 -18.63 -3.50
C LEU A 353 31.26 -17.48 -2.62
N THR A 354 30.15 -16.88 -3.00
CA THR A 354 29.42 -15.85 -2.25
C THR A 354 29.13 -16.28 -0.81
N PHE A 355 28.63 -17.52 -0.63
CA PHE A 355 28.33 -18.04 0.71
C PHE A 355 29.59 -18.38 1.52
N ARG A 356 30.72 -18.67 0.88
CA ARG A 356 32.03 -18.79 1.56
C ARG A 356 32.54 -17.44 2.04
N ILE A 357 32.33 -16.38 1.25
CA ILE A 357 32.62 -15.00 1.66
C ILE A 357 31.74 -14.63 2.87
N PHE A 358 30.44 -14.92 2.82
CA PHE A 358 29.54 -14.67 3.95
C PHE A 358 29.99 -15.43 5.20
N GLN A 359 30.37 -16.69 5.08
CA GLN A 359 30.88 -17.47 6.22
C GLN A 359 32.09 -16.81 6.90
N ARG A 360 32.99 -16.20 6.10
CA ARG A 360 34.18 -15.51 6.61
C ARG A 360 33.86 -14.13 7.20
N PHE A 361 33.05 -13.33 6.52
CA PHE A 361 32.91 -11.90 6.85
C PHE A 361 31.58 -11.49 7.48
N ALA A 362 30.51 -12.28 7.35
CA ALA A 362 29.21 -11.99 7.97
C ALA A 362 29.08 -12.56 9.39
N THR A 363 29.87 -13.59 9.74
CA THR A 363 29.76 -14.28 11.03
C THR A 363 30.00 -13.32 12.22
N GLY A 364 29.00 -13.21 13.10
CA GLY A 364 29.02 -12.33 14.27
C GLY A 364 29.00 -10.83 13.95
N GLN A 365 28.75 -10.45 12.69
CA GLN A 365 28.81 -9.07 12.23
C GLN A 365 27.42 -8.43 12.09
N ILE A 366 27.39 -7.11 11.93
CA ILE A 366 26.22 -6.41 11.39
C ILE A 366 26.39 -6.32 9.88
N VAL A 367 25.41 -6.85 9.16
CA VAL A 367 25.38 -6.96 7.71
C VAL A 367 24.39 -5.95 7.13
N LEU A 368 24.76 -5.35 6.01
CA LEU A 368 23.84 -4.62 5.13
C LEU A 368 23.76 -5.36 3.80
N ASP A 369 22.63 -6.03 3.54
CA ASP A 369 22.34 -6.71 2.28
C ASP A 369 21.48 -5.80 1.41
N VAL A 370 22.06 -5.30 0.30
CA VAL A 370 21.40 -4.39 -0.63
C VAL A 370 21.01 -5.15 -1.90
N GLY A 371 19.70 -5.22 -2.14
CA GLY A 371 19.10 -6.08 -3.17
C GLY A 371 18.84 -7.48 -2.62
N ALA A 372 18.02 -7.53 -1.57
CA ALA A 372 17.75 -8.75 -0.82
C ALA A 372 16.83 -9.75 -1.54
N TRP A 373 16.14 -9.31 -2.60
CA TRP A 373 15.25 -10.13 -3.42
C TRP A 373 14.23 -10.91 -2.56
N VAL A 374 14.15 -12.24 -2.69
CA VAL A 374 13.25 -13.09 -1.89
C VAL A 374 13.88 -13.60 -0.59
N GLY A 375 15.02 -13.04 -0.19
CA GLY A 375 15.68 -13.33 1.09
C GLY A 375 16.66 -14.51 1.07
N ALA A 376 17.08 -14.97 -0.11
CA ALA A 376 17.92 -16.14 -0.27
C ALA A 376 19.30 -16.00 0.42
N THR A 377 19.93 -14.82 0.33
CA THR A 377 21.15 -14.46 1.04
C THR A 377 20.85 -14.07 2.48
N VAL A 378 19.88 -13.18 2.69
CA VAL A 378 19.47 -12.63 3.99
C VAL A 378 19.18 -13.69 5.05
N ILE A 379 18.41 -14.72 4.71
CA ILE A 379 18.05 -15.79 5.67
C ILE A 379 19.28 -16.60 6.06
N TRP A 380 20.17 -16.85 5.10
CA TRP A 380 21.43 -17.53 5.38
C TRP A 380 22.34 -16.66 6.24
N GLU A 381 22.53 -15.39 5.89
CA GLU A 381 23.31 -14.44 6.68
C GLU A 381 22.79 -14.33 8.11
N ALA A 382 21.47 -14.30 8.32
CA ALA A 382 20.86 -14.23 9.64
C ALA A 382 21.14 -15.46 10.53
N ASN A 383 21.54 -16.60 9.96
CA ASN A 383 22.01 -17.74 10.76
C ASN A 383 23.36 -17.44 11.44
N VAL A 384 24.25 -16.68 10.78
CA VAL A 384 25.63 -16.45 11.23
C VAL A 384 25.89 -15.04 11.77
N ALA A 385 25.18 -14.03 11.29
CA ALA A 385 25.35 -12.63 11.63
C ALA A 385 24.78 -12.28 13.01
N GLU A 386 25.29 -11.19 13.60
CA GLU A 386 24.67 -10.54 14.76
C GLU A 386 23.31 -9.94 14.37
N HIS A 387 23.26 -9.27 13.21
CA HIS A 387 22.04 -8.65 12.66
C HIS A 387 22.19 -8.38 11.16
N VAL A 388 21.12 -8.47 10.40
CA VAL A 388 21.07 -8.17 8.96
C VAL A 388 20.06 -7.06 8.69
N PHE A 389 20.51 -5.98 8.06
CA PHE A 389 19.65 -4.98 7.45
C PHE A 389 19.47 -5.33 5.98
N ALA A 390 18.29 -5.79 5.60
CA ALA A 390 17.96 -6.22 4.25
C ALA A 390 17.21 -5.11 3.52
N ILE A 391 17.76 -4.61 2.41
CA ILE A 391 17.12 -3.58 1.57
C ILE A 391 16.56 -4.24 0.32
N GLU A 392 15.25 -4.16 0.14
CA GLU A 392 14.57 -4.61 -1.07
C GLU A 392 13.57 -3.56 -1.56
N PRO A 393 13.79 -2.95 -2.73
CA PRO A 393 12.89 -1.94 -3.27
C PRO A 393 11.61 -2.53 -3.87
N THR A 394 11.64 -3.75 -4.40
CA THR A 394 10.48 -4.33 -5.09
C THR A 394 9.42 -4.76 -4.09
N PRO A 395 8.18 -4.24 -4.20
CA PRO A 395 7.11 -4.64 -3.33
C PRO A 395 6.89 -6.15 -3.33
N VAL A 396 6.88 -6.83 -4.48
CA VAL A 396 6.65 -8.29 -4.60
C VAL A 396 7.77 -9.10 -3.93
N SER A 397 9.03 -8.77 -4.18
CA SER A 397 10.17 -9.53 -3.65
C SER A 397 10.31 -9.35 -2.14
N GLY A 398 10.24 -8.12 -1.61
CA GLY A 398 10.36 -7.86 -0.16
C GLY A 398 9.23 -8.50 0.66
N CYS A 399 8.14 -8.75 -0.02
CA CYS A 399 6.96 -9.44 0.45
C CYS A 399 7.14 -10.98 0.48
N GLN A 400 7.73 -11.59 -0.55
CA GLN A 400 8.14 -13.00 -0.51
C GLN A 400 9.26 -13.23 0.51
N LEU A 401 10.20 -12.29 0.63
CA LEU A 401 11.22 -12.30 1.68
C LEU A 401 10.57 -12.32 3.06
N LEU A 402 9.56 -11.48 3.29
CA LEU A 402 8.82 -11.50 4.57
C LEU A 402 8.16 -12.86 4.82
N ALA A 403 7.47 -13.44 3.83
CA ALA A 403 6.88 -14.78 3.94
C ALA A 403 7.93 -15.84 4.29
N ASN A 404 9.10 -15.80 3.64
CA ASN A 404 10.20 -16.70 3.96
C ASN A 404 10.75 -16.45 5.38
N LEU A 405 10.90 -15.20 5.83
CA LEU A 405 11.30 -14.91 7.21
C LEU A 405 10.30 -15.45 8.25
N ASN A 406 8.99 -15.40 7.96
CA ASN A 406 7.95 -15.84 8.89
C ASN A 406 7.97 -17.36 9.16
N VAL A 407 8.47 -18.15 8.21
CA VAL A 407 8.63 -19.60 8.39
C VAL A 407 9.98 -20.00 9.00
N ASN A 408 10.88 -19.03 9.23
CA ASN A 408 12.15 -19.27 9.89
C ASN A 408 12.01 -19.21 11.43
N PRO A 409 12.85 -19.95 12.18
CA PRO A 409 12.81 -19.92 13.63
C PRO A 409 13.11 -18.51 14.17
N PRO A 410 12.57 -18.12 15.34
CA PRO A 410 12.75 -16.77 15.91
C PRO A 410 14.21 -16.31 16.05
N ARG A 411 15.14 -17.26 16.23
CA ARG A 411 16.59 -16.98 16.30
C ARG A 411 17.17 -16.42 14.99
N VAL A 412 16.53 -16.70 13.86
CA VAL A 412 16.90 -16.20 12.52
C VAL A 412 16.04 -14.97 12.20
N SER A 413 14.71 -15.09 12.25
CA SER A 413 13.80 -14.01 11.82
C SER A 413 13.94 -12.72 12.62
N ARG A 414 14.22 -12.79 13.94
CA ARG A 414 14.45 -11.59 14.78
C ARG A 414 15.77 -10.87 14.52
N ARG A 415 16.71 -11.49 13.80
CA ARG A 415 17.99 -10.88 13.43
C ARG A 415 17.90 -10.07 12.13
N VAL A 416 16.74 -10.01 11.49
CA VAL A 416 16.56 -9.32 10.22
C VAL A 416 15.70 -8.08 10.40
N THR A 417 16.18 -6.95 9.87
CA THR A 417 15.37 -5.75 9.65
C THR A 417 15.19 -5.56 8.16
N LEU A 418 13.97 -5.78 7.66
CA LEU A 418 13.61 -5.51 6.28
C LEU A 418 13.31 -4.02 6.08
N ILE A 419 14.01 -3.39 5.15
CA ILE A 419 13.81 -2.01 4.72
C ILE A 419 13.22 -2.05 3.30
N ARG A 420 11.92 -1.74 3.20
CA ARG A 420 11.21 -1.67 1.92
C ARG A 420 11.47 -0.33 1.25
N GLY A 421 12.33 -0.34 0.24
CA GLY A 421 12.74 0.85 -0.51
C GLY A 421 14.12 0.69 -1.14
N ALA A 422 14.50 1.62 -1.99
CA ALA A 422 15.78 1.63 -2.66
C ALA A 422 16.84 2.35 -1.82
N LEU A 423 18.03 1.78 -1.71
CA LEU A 423 19.21 2.57 -1.34
C LEU A 423 19.67 3.37 -2.59
N HIS A 424 19.75 4.68 -2.45
CA HIS A 424 19.97 5.60 -3.56
C HIS A 424 20.88 6.77 -3.16
N ASN A 425 21.27 7.62 -4.13
CA ASN A 425 22.05 8.83 -3.85
C ASN A 425 21.21 9.97 -3.25
N GLU A 426 19.87 9.87 -3.31
CA GLU A 426 18.94 10.86 -2.78
C GLU A 426 17.73 10.18 -2.10
N THR A 427 17.25 10.80 -1.02
CA THR A 427 16.02 10.37 -0.33
C THR A 427 14.80 10.94 -1.04
N GLY A 428 13.78 10.12 -1.24
CA GLY A 428 12.58 10.52 -1.95
C GLY A 428 11.86 9.32 -2.54
N SER A 429 11.60 9.37 -3.85
CA SER A 429 11.00 8.28 -4.59
C SER A 429 11.75 8.04 -5.88
N VAL A 430 12.05 6.78 -6.17
CA VAL A 430 12.64 6.34 -7.44
C VAL A 430 11.69 5.41 -8.16
N VAL A 431 11.82 5.32 -9.48
CA VAL A 431 11.00 4.42 -10.28
C VAL A 431 11.78 3.16 -10.63
N ILE A 432 11.23 2.01 -10.28
CA ILE A 432 11.79 0.70 -10.64
C ILE A 432 10.99 0.08 -11.79
N LEU A 433 11.69 -0.64 -12.66
CA LEU A 433 11.09 -1.51 -13.65
C LEU A 433 10.65 -2.81 -12.96
N ASN A 434 9.34 -3.05 -12.93
CA ASN A 434 8.75 -4.26 -12.37
C ASN A 434 8.46 -5.23 -13.53
N ARG A 435 9.47 -6.00 -13.93
CA ARG A 435 9.26 -7.12 -14.86
C ARG A 435 8.90 -8.33 -14.02
N ARG A 436 7.58 -8.55 -13.86
CA ARG A 436 6.92 -9.79 -13.40
C ARG A 436 7.90 -10.82 -12.79
N GLU A 437 8.13 -10.71 -11.49
CA GLU A 437 8.69 -11.79 -10.66
C GLU A 437 10.10 -12.29 -10.99
N ASP A 438 10.95 -11.58 -11.73
CA ASP A 438 12.35 -12.00 -11.96
C ASP A 438 13.35 -11.34 -10.99
N SER A 439 14.52 -11.96 -10.79
CA SER A 439 15.66 -11.37 -10.05
C SER A 439 16.14 -10.04 -10.66
N ASN A 440 15.69 -9.72 -11.87
CA ASN A 440 16.21 -8.67 -12.74
C ASN A 440 15.47 -7.33 -12.58
N ASN A 441 15.04 -6.96 -11.37
CA ASN A 441 14.34 -5.68 -11.10
C ASN A 441 15.32 -4.52 -10.88
N ARG A 442 15.05 -3.36 -11.49
CA ARG A 442 16.09 -2.32 -11.72
C ARG A 442 15.51 -0.92 -11.57
N ILE A 443 16.27 0.02 -11.03
CA ILE A 443 15.90 1.45 -11.06
C ILE A 443 16.04 2.00 -12.49
N TYR A 444 14.97 2.60 -13.02
CA TYR A 444 14.89 3.11 -14.38
C TYR A 444 14.99 4.65 -14.41
N ALA A 445 15.83 5.19 -15.29
CA ALA A 445 16.13 6.62 -15.38
C ALA A 445 15.55 7.29 -16.66
N GLY A 446 14.41 6.80 -17.17
CA GLY A 446 13.71 7.35 -18.36
C GLY A 446 12.22 7.58 -18.11
N PRO A 447 11.44 8.03 -19.13
CA PRO A 447 10.02 8.32 -18.99
C PRO A 447 9.20 7.08 -18.61
N ALA A 448 8.20 7.27 -17.74
CA ALA A 448 7.37 6.21 -17.19
C ALA A 448 6.68 5.37 -18.27
N ARG A 449 6.80 4.04 -18.16
CA ARG A 449 6.13 3.04 -19.01
C ARG A 449 5.18 2.18 -18.14
N PRO A 450 4.22 1.44 -18.73
CA PRO A 450 3.17 0.71 -17.98
C PRO A 450 3.64 -0.38 -16.99
N LEU A 451 4.95 -0.66 -16.89
CA LEU A 451 5.54 -1.69 -16.01
C LEU A 451 6.49 -1.07 -14.96
N MET A 452 6.24 0.17 -14.58
CA MET A 452 7.11 0.94 -13.70
C MET A 452 6.39 1.26 -12.39
N THR A 453 7.03 0.93 -11.27
CA THR A 453 6.50 1.16 -9.92
C THR A 453 7.36 2.19 -9.21
N SER A 454 6.72 3.20 -8.63
CA SER A 454 7.39 4.19 -7.79
C SER A 454 7.60 3.60 -6.39
N VAL A 455 8.82 3.67 -5.87
CA VAL A 455 9.18 3.12 -4.56
C VAL A 455 9.97 4.15 -3.74
N PRO A 456 9.85 4.15 -2.40
CA PRO A 456 10.66 5.02 -1.55
C PRO A 456 12.15 4.80 -1.79
N SER A 457 12.93 5.87 -1.75
CA SER A 457 14.39 5.81 -1.78
C SER A 457 14.98 6.48 -0.55
N PHE A 458 16.13 5.98 -0.10
CA PHE A 458 16.86 6.47 1.06
C PHE A 458 18.35 6.61 0.72
N THR A 459 18.99 7.65 1.25
CA THR A 459 20.46 7.69 1.32
C THR A 459 20.97 6.85 2.49
N ILE A 460 22.25 6.47 2.45
CA ILE A 460 22.87 5.77 3.59
C ILE A 460 22.85 6.63 4.85
N GLU A 461 23.01 7.95 4.72
CA GLU A 461 22.91 8.90 5.84
C GLU A 461 21.51 8.90 6.46
N ALA A 462 20.45 8.90 5.64
CA ALA A 462 19.07 8.82 6.13
C ALA A 462 18.82 7.51 6.87
N LEU A 463 19.35 6.39 6.37
CA LEU A 463 19.26 5.10 7.06
C LEU A 463 20.04 5.08 8.37
N LEU A 464 21.19 5.75 8.47
CA LEU A 464 21.95 5.85 9.72
C LEU A 464 21.23 6.66 10.81
N LEU A 465 20.38 7.62 10.41
CA LEU A 465 19.51 8.35 11.35
C LEU A 465 18.39 7.46 11.87
N LYS A 466 17.74 6.71 10.97
CA LYS A 466 16.62 5.82 11.32
C LYS A 466 17.06 4.56 12.07
N TYR A 467 18.22 4.00 11.72
CA TYR A 467 18.75 2.77 12.28
C TYR A 467 20.19 2.99 12.78
N PRO A 468 20.39 3.55 13.98
CA PRO A 468 21.73 3.88 14.50
C PRO A 468 22.69 2.70 14.55
N ARG A 469 22.18 1.46 14.67
CA ARG A 469 22.97 0.22 14.68
C ARG A 469 23.73 -0.01 13.36
N LEU A 470 23.28 0.54 12.24
CA LEU A 470 23.99 0.50 10.95
C LEU A 470 25.37 1.18 11.01
N ARG A 471 25.64 2.03 12.00
CA ARG A 471 26.99 2.59 12.22
C ARG A 471 28.04 1.54 12.59
N ARG A 472 27.62 0.35 13.00
CA ARG A 472 28.48 -0.79 13.33
C ARG A 472 28.57 -1.81 12.18
N VAL A 473 28.06 -1.48 10.99
CA VAL A 473 28.14 -2.40 9.84
C VAL A 473 29.60 -2.69 9.50
N SER A 474 29.91 -3.97 9.30
CA SER A 474 31.25 -4.44 9.00
C SER A 474 31.31 -5.33 7.76
N PHE A 475 30.15 -5.77 7.25
CA PHE A 475 30.02 -6.45 5.98
C PHE A 475 28.83 -5.90 5.17
N ILE A 476 29.02 -5.67 3.87
CA ILE A 476 27.98 -5.18 2.97
C ILE A 476 27.96 -6.03 1.71
N LYS A 477 26.78 -6.49 1.31
CA LYS A 477 26.52 -7.08 -0.01
C LYS A 477 25.77 -6.06 -0.86
N ILE A 478 26.21 -5.85 -2.10
CA ILE A 478 25.57 -4.97 -3.08
C ILE A 478 25.31 -5.76 -4.34
N ASP A 479 24.04 -5.97 -4.63
CA ASP A 479 23.58 -6.69 -5.82
C ASP A 479 22.27 -6.07 -6.25
N THR A 480 22.38 -5.08 -7.13
CA THR A 480 21.27 -4.16 -7.41
C THR A 480 20.97 -4.09 -8.90
N GLU A 481 21.38 -5.13 -9.63
CA GLU A 481 21.08 -5.30 -11.03
C GLU A 481 21.45 -4.00 -11.80
N GLY A 482 22.71 -3.60 -11.79
CA GLY A 482 23.22 -2.42 -12.48
C GLY A 482 23.03 -1.08 -11.76
N HIS A 483 22.32 -1.01 -10.63
CA HIS A 483 22.25 0.23 -9.84
C HIS A 483 23.54 0.51 -9.04
N GLU A 484 24.47 -0.44 -8.97
CA GLU A 484 25.78 -0.27 -8.33
C GLU A 484 26.56 0.93 -8.91
N ARG A 485 26.28 1.30 -10.18
CA ARG A 485 26.86 2.49 -10.84
C ARG A 485 26.52 3.82 -10.20
N VAL A 486 25.40 3.90 -9.50
CA VAL A 486 24.95 5.09 -8.77
C VAL A 486 25.30 4.93 -7.29
N LEU A 487 25.05 3.73 -6.76
CA LEU A 487 25.16 3.46 -5.35
C LEU A 487 26.61 3.51 -4.83
N VAL A 488 27.55 2.87 -5.52
CA VAL A 488 28.95 2.81 -5.06
C VAL A 488 29.58 4.20 -4.93
N PRO A 489 29.46 5.11 -5.93
CA PRO A 489 29.94 6.48 -5.76
C PRO A 489 29.24 7.23 -4.62
N ALA A 490 27.92 7.06 -4.47
CA ALA A 490 27.15 7.73 -3.42
C ALA A 490 27.57 7.28 -2.01
N MET A 491 27.94 6.00 -1.84
CA MET A 491 28.39 5.45 -0.56
C MET A 491 29.88 5.71 -0.27
N ARG A 492 30.64 6.38 -1.14
CA ARG A 492 32.10 6.57 -1.00
C ARG A 492 32.52 7.09 0.37
N SER A 493 31.89 8.16 0.85
CA SER A 493 32.21 8.78 2.14
C SER A 493 31.93 7.83 3.31
N PHE A 494 30.80 7.13 3.24
CA PHE A 494 30.41 6.14 4.23
C PHE A 494 31.38 4.97 4.29
N LEU A 495 31.72 4.39 3.13
CA LEU A 495 32.63 3.24 3.03
C LEU A 495 34.02 3.58 3.57
N LYS A 496 34.58 4.75 3.21
CA LYS A 496 35.89 5.20 3.73
C LYS A 496 35.89 5.45 5.23
N LYS A 497 34.75 5.89 5.79
CA LYS A 497 34.61 6.18 7.22
C LYS A 497 34.40 4.92 8.05
N GLN A 498 33.46 4.06 7.66
CA GLN A 498 33.09 2.87 8.44
C GLN A 498 33.97 1.65 8.15
N LYS A 499 34.66 1.65 7.01
CA LYS A 499 35.55 0.60 6.59
C LYS A 499 34.97 -0.84 6.66
N PRO A 500 33.75 -1.10 6.15
CA PRO A 500 33.25 -2.46 6.05
C PRO A 500 33.96 -3.23 4.92
N VAL A 501 33.98 -4.56 5.00
CA VAL A 501 34.23 -5.40 3.83
C VAL A 501 33.01 -5.34 2.92
N VAL A 502 33.20 -5.23 1.60
CA VAL A 502 32.09 -5.08 0.65
C VAL A 502 32.20 -6.09 -0.48
N LEU A 503 31.15 -6.88 -0.68
CA LEU A 503 30.96 -7.73 -1.85
C LEU A 503 30.00 -7.03 -2.83
N VAL A 504 30.42 -6.86 -4.08
CA VAL A 504 29.61 -6.22 -5.13
C VAL A 504 29.44 -7.15 -6.32
N SER A 505 28.20 -7.46 -6.67
CA SER A 505 27.84 -8.14 -7.91
C SER A 505 27.82 -7.11 -9.06
N LEU A 506 28.65 -7.31 -10.08
CA LEU A 506 28.77 -6.41 -11.23
C LEU A 506 27.90 -6.90 -12.38
N HIS A 507 27.04 -6.05 -12.96
CA HIS A 507 26.07 -6.53 -13.95
C HIS A 507 26.25 -5.96 -15.38
N PRO A 508 27.28 -6.41 -16.13
CA PRO A 508 27.58 -5.90 -17.48
C PRO A 508 26.47 -6.18 -18.48
N ILE A 509 25.69 -7.25 -18.30
CA ILE A 509 24.55 -7.58 -19.19
C ILE A 509 23.52 -6.47 -19.27
N TYR A 510 23.49 -5.55 -18.30
CA TYR A 510 22.47 -4.51 -18.29
C TYR A 510 22.96 -3.07 -18.28
N ILE A 511 24.16 -2.80 -17.77
CA ILE A 511 24.76 -1.45 -17.84
C ILE A 511 25.95 -1.38 -18.79
N GLY A 512 26.36 -2.53 -19.36
CA GLY A 512 27.51 -2.65 -20.25
C GLY A 512 28.86 -2.53 -19.53
N ASP A 513 29.89 -3.16 -20.10
CA ASP A 513 31.25 -3.17 -19.56
C ASP A 513 31.81 -1.77 -19.30
N ARG A 514 31.43 -0.76 -20.11
CA ARG A 514 31.87 0.63 -19.93
C ARG A 514 31.42 1.21 -18.59
N LEU A 515 30.16 0.98 -18.20
CA LEU A 515 29.65 1.49 -16.92
C LEU A 515 30.13 0.63 -15.75
N VAL A 516 30.19 -0.70 -15.91
CA VAL A 516 30.80 -1.58 -14.91
C VAL A 516 32.23 -1.18 -14.61
N ARG A 517 33.04 -0.84 -15.62
CA ARG A 517 34.43 -0.36 -15.42
C ARG A 517 34.50 0.89 -14.56
N ARG A 518 33.52 1.79 -14.64
CA ARG A 518 33.45 2.97 -13.75
C ARG A 518 33.19 2.56 -12.30
N VAL A 519 32.37 1.54 -12.07
CA VAL A 519 32.12 0.98 -10.73
C VAL A 519 33.40 0.36 -10.18
N VAL A 520 34.08 -0.47 -10.96
CA VAL A 520 35.36 -1.10 -10.58
C VAL A 520 36.41 -0.06 -10.26
N ASN A 521 36.55 1.00 -11.08
CA ASN A 521 37.47 2.10 -10.79
C ASN A 521 37.11 2.81 -9.48
N ALA A 522 35.83 3.08 -9.24
CA ALA A 522 35.38 3.68 -7.99
C ALA A 522 35.68 2.79 -6.78
N LEU A 523 35.48 1.48 -6.88
CA LEU A 523 35.84 0.51 -5.83
C LEU A 523 37.35 0.48 -5.59
N ASN A 524 38.16 0.48 -6.64
CA ASN A 524 39.62 0.53 -6.56
C ASN A 524 40.15 1.84 -5.93
N GLU A 525 39.42 2.95 -6.05
CA GLU A 525 39.74 4.21 -5.35
C GLU A 525 39.29 4.24 -3.89
N ILE A 526 38.36 3.36 -3.50
CA ILE A 526 37.80 3.27 -2.15
C ILE A 526 38.61 2.29 -1.32
N PHE A 527 38.84 1.09 -1.84
CA PHE A 527 39.46 -0.02 -1.12
C PHE A 527 40.94 -0.16 -1.48
N PRO A 528 41.83 -0.36 -0.49
CA PRO A 528 43.23 -0.63 -0.75
C PRO A 528 43.48 -2.02 -1.37
N TYR A 529 42.56 -2.98 -1.15
CA TYR A 529 42.66 -4.33 -1.70
C TYR A 529 41.32 -4.76 -2.29
N ILE A 530 41.36 -5.28 -3.52
CA ILE A 530 40.19 -5.83 -4.22
C ILE A 530 40.53 -7.22 -4.77
N TYR A 531 39.61 -8.16 -4.62
CA TYR A 531 39.77 -9.56 -4.99
C TYR A 531 38.58 -10.06 -5.82
N ASP A 532 38.79 -11.10 -6.63
CA ASP A 532 37.69 -11.92 -7.15
C ASP A 532 37.06 -12.74 -6.01
N SER A 533 35.91 -13.39 -6.28
CA SER A 533 35.12 -14.10 -5.26
C SER A 533 35.79 -15.34 -4.64
N ASP A 534 36.95 -15.76 -5.17
CA ASP A 534 37.77 -16.81 -4.57
C ASP A 534 38.54 -16.36 -3.31
N MET A 535 38.49 -15.06 -2.97
CA MET A 535 39.21 -14.42 -1.85
C MET A 535 40.74 -14.54 -1.92
N LYS A 536 41.29 -14.90 -3.08
CA LYS A 536 42.72 -15.17 -3.27
C LYS A 536 43.29 -14.34 -4.40
N THR A 537 42.59 -14.29 -5.53
CA THR A 537 43.06 -13.66 -6.76
C THR A 537 42.81 -12.16 -6.69
N PRO A 538 43.85 -11.30 -6.77
CA PRO A 538 43.65 -9.86 -6.88
C PRO A 538 42.82 -9.52 -8.12
N PHE A 539 41.81 -8.67 -7.95
CA PHE A 539 40.86 -8.40 -9.01
C PHE A 539 41.52 -7.67 -10.19
N ASN A 540 41.50 -8.27 -11.38
CA ASN A 540 42.05 -7.62 -12.57
C ASN A 540 41.14 -6.48 -13.08
N ILE A 541 41.47 -5.23 -12.72
CA ILE A 541 40.73 -4.02 -13.15
C ILE A 541 40.84 -3.72 -14.66
N ARG A 542 41.86 -4.27 -15.32
CA ARG A 542 42.12 -4.09 -16.76
C ARG A 542 41.53 -5.21 -17.62
N ARG A 543 40.74 -6.13 -17.03
CA ARG A 543 40.09 -7.21 -17.78
C ARG A 543 39.29 -6.67 -18.98
N PHE A 544 39.31 -7.44 -20.07
CA PHE A 544 38.65 -7.06 -21.32
C PHE A 544 37.14 -6.92 -21.13
N THR A 545 36.53 -7.89 -20.43
CA THR A 545 35.10 -7.94 -20.14
C THR A 545 34.84 -8.32 -18.68
N PHE A 546 33.68 -7.92 -18.15
CA PHE A 546 33.21 -8.28 -16.82
C PHE A 546 32.11 -9.34 -16.84
N PHE A 547 31.75 -9.86 -18.02
CA PHE A 547 30.79 -10.96 -18.12
C PHE A 547 31.36 -12.19 -17.44
N GLY A 548 30.59 -12.77 -16.53
CA GLY A 548 30.93 -14.00 -15.83
C GLY A 548 30.03 -15.16 -16.23
N SER A 549 30.03 -16.19 -15.39
CA SER A 549 29.21 -17.37 -15.63
C SER A 549 27.71 -17.05 -15.41
N PRO A 550 26.78 -17.86 -15.94
CA PRO A 550 25.35 -17.75 -15.60
C PRO A 550 25.08 -17.89 -14.10
N GLU A 551 25.95 -18.59 -13.36
CA GLU A 551 25.84 -18.78 -11.90
C GLU A 551 26.13 -17.48 -11.13
N ASP A 552 26.85 -16.54 -11.74
CA ASP A 552 27.23 -15.23 -11.18
C ASP A 552 26.41 -14.09 -11.80
N HIS A 553 25.14 -14.35 -12.15
CA HIS A 553 24.25 -13.36 -12.79
C HIS A 553 24.79 -12.82 -14.14
N TYR A 554 25.57 -13.62 -14.88
CA TYR A 554 26.30 -13.21 -16.09
C TYR A 554 27.30 -12.07 -15.84
N GLY A 555 27.69 -11.87 -14.59
CA GLY A 555 28.58 -10.83 -14.10
C GLY A 555 29.74 -11.39 -13.29
N THR A 556 30.66 -10.55 -12.84
CA THR A 556 31.70 -10.96 -11.88
C THR A 556 31.40 -10.35 -10.52
N GLU A 557 31.65 -11.09 -9.44
CA GLU A 557 31.69 -10.53 -8.10
C GLU A 557 33.06 -9.89 -7.80
N LEU A 558 33.04 -8.75 -7.11
CA LEU A 558 34.24 -8.05 -6.64
C LEU A 558 34.17 -7.86 -5.13
N LEU A 559 35.20 -8.32 -4.42
CA LEU A 559 35.34 -8.18 -2.97
C LEU A 559 36.34 -7.08 -2.61
N GLY A 560 35.87 -6.00 -1.98
CA GLY A 560 36.68 -4.89 -1.46
C GLY A 560 36.99 -5.03 0.03
N THR A 561 38.26 -4.87 0.40
CA THR A 561 38.75 -5.07 1.77
C THR A 561 39.76 -3.99 2.19
N TRP A 562 39.90 -3.77 3.49
CA TRP A 562 40.82 -2.77 4.09
C TRP A 562 42.16 -3.36 4.52
N HIS A 563 42.23 -4.69 4.60
CA HIS A 563 43.40 -5.48 4.95
C HIS A 563 43.56 -6.60 3.93
N PRO A 564 44.80 -7.03 3.63
CA PRO A 564 45.03 -8.15 2.73
C PRO A 564 44.43 -9.45 3.29
N LEU A 565 43.97 -10.35 2.40
CA LEU A 565 43.24 -11.58 2.75
C LEU A 565 44.08 -12.84 2.93
#